data_AF-A0A0T9C735-F1
#
_entry.id   AF-A0A0T9C735-F1
#
_cell.length_a   1.000
_cell.length_b   1.000
_cell.length_c   1.000
_cell.angle_alpha   90.00
_cell.angle_beta   90.00
_cell.angle_gamma   90.00
#
_symmetry.space_group_name_H-M   'P 1'
#
loop_
_entity.id
_entity.type
_entity.pdbx_description
1 polymer ?
#
loop_
_entity_poly.entity_id
_entity_poly.type
_entity_poly.pdbx_seq_one_letter_code
_entity_poly.pdbx_strand_id
1 'polypeptide(L)'
;MLVAEAVELADRSDPLAAKLLRTSIGTRLTDAQVRELRTVIEAVGARAAAESRIAALTQRALATLASAPINATAKAGLSELAMMAANRSA
;
A
#
# COMPACT_ATOMS: atom_id res chain seq x y z
N MET A 1 1.74 -3.64 4.18
CA MET A 1 2.15 -2.34 3.60
C MET A 1 1.37 -1.17 4.19
N LEU A 2 0.03 -1.20 4.20
CA LEU A 2 -0.81 -0.07 4.67
C LEU A 2 -0.39 0.55 6.02
N VAL A 3 -0.20 -0.25 7.07
CA VAL A 3 0.12 0.27 8.41
C VAL A 3 1.51 0.90 8.46
N ALA A 4 2.50 0.31 7.78
CA ALA A 4 3.85 0.89 7.70
C ALA A 4 3.83 2.23 6.95
N GLU A 5 3.05 2.30 5.87
CA GLU A 5 2.85 3.53 5.07
C GLU A 5 2.11 4.60 5.87
N ALA A 6 1.12 4.21 6.68
CA ALA A 6 0.40 5.11 7.57
C ALA A 6 1.30 5.71 8.65
N VAL A 7 2.19 4.90 9.24
CA VAL A 7 3.16 5.38 10.24
C VAL A 7 4.17 6.35 9.61
N GLU A 8 4.72 6.01 8.43
CA GLU A 8 5.69 6.87 7.73
C GLU A 8 5.06 8.20 7.27
N LEU A 9 3.80 8.19 6.86
CA LEU A 9 3.08 9.39 6.46
C LEU A 9 2.70 10.23 7.68
N ALA A 10 2.23 9.59 8.76
CA ALA A 10 1.94 10.25 10.03
C ALA A 10 3.19 10.89 10.64
N ASP A 11 4.37 10.26 10.55
CA ASP A 11 5.62 10.89 11.03
C ASP A 11 5.88 12.28 10.41
N ARG A 12 5.43 12.48 9.17
CA ARG A 12 5.62 13.74 8.44
C ARG A 12 4.50 14.75 8.69
N SER A 13 3.27 14.28 8.89
CA SER A 13 2.07 15.14 8.95
C SER A 13 1.49 15.30 10.35
N ASP A 14 1.53 14.26 11.18
CA ASP A 14 0.96 14.21 12.53
C ASP A 14 1.74 13.23 13.44
N PRO A 15 2.74 13.74 14.18
CA PRO A 15 3.55 12.93 15.09
C PRO A 15 2.75 12.25 16.22
N LEU A 16 1.59 12.81 16.60
CA LEU A 16 0.71 12.21 17.61
C LEU A 16 0.00 10.99 17.03
N ALA A 17 -0.52 11.10 15.80
CA ALA A 17 -1.06 9.96 15.07
C ALA A 17 0.00 8.86 14.88
N ALA A 18 1.24 9.24 14.57
CA ALA A 18 2.34 8.28 14.40
C ALA A 18 2.67 7.54 15.71
N LYS A 19 2.63 8.25 16.84
CA LYS A 19 2.80 7.65 18.18
C LYS A 19 1.65 6.70 18.50
N LEU A 20 0.41 7.12 18.29
CA LEU A 20 -0.79 6.31 18.50
C LEU A 20 -0.72 5.01 17.71
N LEU A 21 -0.45 5.08 16.40
CA LEU A 21 -0.30 3.91 15.52
C LEU A 21 0.75 2.94 16.08
N ARG A 22 1.96 3.42 16.42
CA ARG A 22 3.03 2.56 16.96
C ARG A 22 2.66 1.89 18.29
N THR A 23 1.98 2.61 19.18
CA THR A 23 1.61 2.07 20.49
C THR A 23 0.43 1.13 20.44
N SER A 24 -0.43 1.23 19.42
CA SER A 24 -1.61 0.38 19.29
C SER A 24 -1.35 -0.91 18.52
N ILE A 25 -0.37 -0.95 17.61
CA ILE A 25 -0.03 -2.15 16.83
C ILE A 25 0.46 -3.27 17.76
N GLY A 26 -0.12 -4.46 17.62
CA GLY A 26 0.25 -5.63 18.41
C GLY A 26 -0.32 -5.66 19.83
N THR A 27 -1.17 -4.70 20.19
CA THR A 27 -1.88 -4.69 21.48
C THR A 27 -3.30 -5.23 21.32
N ARG A 28 -3.94 -5.61 22.44
CA ARG A 28 -5.39 -5.90 22.44
C ARG A 28 -6.15 -4.60 22.31
N LEU A 29 -6.95 -4.49 21.25
CA LEU A 29 -7.77 -3.33 20.96
C LEU A 29 -9.25 -3.72 21.08
N THR A 30 -10.04 -2.81 21.63
CA THR A 30 -11.51 -2.87 21.55
C THR A 30 -11.99 -2.44 20.18
N ASP A 31 -13.19 -2.82 19.78
CA ASP A 31 -13.78 -2.41 18.49
C ASP A 31 -13.84 -0.89 18.32
N ALA A 32 -14.04 -0.15 19.41
CA ALA A 32 -14.03 1.31 19.39
C ALA A 32 -12.63 1.85 19.03
N GLN A 33 -11.58 1.30 19.63
CA GLN A 33 -10.20 1.68 19.33
C GLN A 33 -9.78 1.29 17.92
N VAL A 34 -10.25 0.14 17.42
CA VAL A 34 -10.03 -0.27 16.03
C VAL A 34 -10.66 0.73 15.05
N ARG A 35 -11.87 1.22 15.32
CA ARG A 35 -12.52 2.26 14.49
C ARG A 35 -11.78 3.60 14.53
N GLU A 36 -11.30 3.99 15.70
CA GLU A 36 -10.49 5.20 15.87
C GLU A 36 -9.19 5.11 15.05
N LEU A 37 -8.46 4.00 15.17
CA LEU A 37 -7.25 3.74 14.38
C LEU A 37 -7.52 3.75 12.88
N ARG A 38 -8.63 3.16 12.43
CA ARG A 38 -9.01 3.21 11.01
C ARG A 38 -9.24 4.64 10.54
N THR A 39 -9.90 5.46 11.35
CA THR A 39 -10.14 6.88 11.05
C THR A 39 -8.81 7.65 10.95
N VAL A 40 -7.87 7.39 11.86
CA VAL A 40 -6.53 7.99 11.82
C VAL A 40 -5.77 7.58 10.55
N ILE A 41 -5.80 6.30 10.18
CA ILE A 41 -5.16 5.78 8.95
C ILE A 41 -5.76 6.42 7.69
N GLU A 42 -7.08 6.64 7.68
CA GLU A 42 -7.77 7.33 6.59
C GLU A 42 -7.41 8.82 6.55
N ALA A 43 -7.38 9.50 7.71
CA ALA A 43 -7.07 10.92 7.84
C ALA A 43 -5.64 11.27 7.41
N VAL A 44 -4.65 10.40 7.69
CA VAL A 44 -3.28 10.62 7.21
C VAL A 44 -3.12 10.35 5.72
N GLY A 45 -4.14 9.84 5.03
CA GLY A 45 -4.08 9.56 3.58
C GLY A 45 -3.33 8.29 3.22
N ALA A 46 -3.11 7.38 4.18
CA ALA A 46 -2.33 6.16 3.97
C ALA A 46 -2.89 5.28 2.86
N ARG A 47 -4.23 5.27 2.68
CA ARG A 47 -4.88 4.54 1.60
C ARG A 47 -4.48 5.09 0.23
N ALA A 48 -4.57 6.41 0.02
CA ALA A 48 -4.19 7.03 -1.24
C ALA A 48 -2.69 6.86 -1.54
N ALA A 49 -1.85 6.97 -0.52
CA ALA A 49 -0.40 6.73 -0.65
C ALA A 49 -0.09 5.28 -1.07
N ALA A 50 -0.73 4.30 -0.43
CA ALA A 50 -0.55 2.89 -0.77
C ALA A 50 -1.01 2.57 -2.21
N GLU A 51 -2.15 3.08 -2.65
CA GLU A 51 -2.64 2.91 -4.02
C GLU A 51 -1.69 3.56 -5.04
N SER A 52 -1.20 4.77 -4.76
CA SER A 52 -0.21 5.44 -5.60
C SER A 52 1.08 4.62 -5.74
N ARG A 53 1.56 4.03 -4.64
CA ARG A 53 2.75 3.18 -4.65
C ARG A 53 2.53 1.87 -5.41
N ILE A 54 1.36 1.24 -5.26
CA ILE A 54 0.98 0.06 -6.05
C ILE A 54 1.03 0.42 -7.54
N ALA A 55 0.40 1.53 -7.95
CA ALA A 55 0.40 1.97 -9.34
C ALA A 55 1.81 2.22 -9.88
N ALA A 56 2.66 2.93 -9.12
CA ALA A 56 4.03 3.23 -9.51
C ALA A 56 4.88 1.95 -9.67
N LEU A 57 4.75 0.98 -8.77
CA LEU A 57 5.47 -0.29 -8.85
C LEU A 57 4.98 -1.14 -10.02
N THR A 58 3.67 -1.20 -10.27
CA THR A 58 3.10 -1.91 -11.41
C THR A 58 3.57 -1.31 -12.73
N GLN A 59 3.56 0.02 -12.85
CA GLN A 59 4.06 0.70 -14.05
C GLN A 59 5.54 0.39 -14.30
N ARG A 60 6.37 0.39 -13.25
CA ARG A 60 7.79 0.03 -13.33
C ARG A 60 7.99 -1.43 -13.75
N ALA A 61 7.19 -2.35 -13.22
CA ALA A 61 7.25 -3.76 -13.58
C ALA A 61 6.91 -3.96 -15.06
N LEU A 62 5.84 -3.32 -15.55
CA LEU A 62 5.43 -3.39 -16.96
C LEU A 62 6.47 -2.76 -17.89
N ALA A 63 7.06 -1.62 -17.52
CA ALA A 63 8.15 -1.01 -18.29
C ALA A 63 9.38 -1.92 -18.37
N THR A 64 9.73 -2.58 -17.26
CA THR A 64 10.83 -3.56 -17.22
C THR A 64 10.55 -4.73 -18.16
N LEU A 65 9.34 -5.31 -18.07
CA LEU A 65 8.92 -6.40 -18.96
C LEU A 65 8.93 -5.95 -20.43
N ALA A 66 8.47 -4.74 -20.74
CA ALA A 66 8.51 -4.19 -22.10
C ALA A 66 9.94 -4.16 -22.66
N SER A 67 10.92 -3.75 -21.85
CA SER A 67 12.34 -3.70 -22.26
C SER A 67 13.07 -5.05 -22.29
N ALA A 68 12.52 -6.09 -21.62
CA ALA A 68 13.20 -7.36 -21.48
C ALA A 68 13.28 -8.12 -22.83
N PRO A 69 14.44 -8.70 -23.18
CA PRO A 69 14.63 -9.51 -24.38
C PRO A 69 14.12 -10.96 -24.15
N ILE A 70 12.85 -11.07 -23.76
CA ILE A 70 12.15 -12.33 -23.53
C ILE A 70 11.11 -12.58 -24.63
N ASN A 71 10.68 -13.83 -24.76
CA ASN A 71 9.63 -14.23 -25.69
C ASN A 71 8.35 -13.40 -25.48
N ALA A 72 7.69 -13.02 -26.58
CA ALA A 72 6.49 -12.17 -26.57
C ALA A 72 5.31 -12.78 -25.78
N THR A 73 5.09 -14.09 -25.86
CA THR A 73 4.06 -14.81 -25.09
C THR A 73 4.37 -14.78 -23.60
N ALA A 74 5.63 -14.96 -23.22
CA ALA A 74 6.04 -14.85 -21.81
C ALA A 74 5.84 -13.42 -21.28
N LYS A 75 6.11 -12.40 -22.10
CA LYS A 75 5.89 -10.99 -21.75
C LYS A 75 4.41 -10.68 -21.53
N ALA A 76 3.53 -11.19 -22.39
CA ALA A 76 2.09 -11.05 -22.25
C ALA A 76 1.59 -11.68 -20.93
N GLY A 77 1.94 -12.95 -20.68
CA GLY A 77 1.52 -13.65 -19.46
C GLY A 77 2.04 -13.02 -18.17
N LEU A 78 3.31 -12.58 -18.14
CA LEU A 78 3.86 -11.89 -16.97
C LEU A 78 3.20 -10.53 -16.71
N SER A 79 2.79 -9.84 -17.77
CA SER A 79 2.08 -8.56 -17.65
C SER A 79 0.67 -8.76 -17.09
N GLU A 80 -0.06 -9.79 -17.54
CA GLU A 80 -1.35 -10.16 -16.97
C GLU A 80 -1.25 -10.53 -15.49
N LEU A 81 -0.27 -11.36 -15.12
CA LEU A 81 -0.04 -11.73 -13.71
C LEU A 81 0.27 -10.50 -12.84
N ALA A 82 1.08 -9.56 -13.34
CA ALA A 82 1.39 -8.33 -12.62
C ALA A 82 0.15 -7.46 -12.41
N MET A 83 -0.73 -7.35 -13.42
CA MET A 83 -2.00 -6.63 -13.30
C MET A 83 -2.96 -7.31 -12.32
N MET A 84 -3.09 -8.64 -12.38
CA MET A 84 -3.94 -9.40 -11.45
C MET A 84 -3.47 -9.26 -10.00
N ALA A 85 -2.16 -9.33 -9.75
CA ALA A 85 -1.60 -9.19 -8.41
C ALA A 85 -1.75 -7.76 -7.83
N ALA A 86 -1.78 -6.75 -8.70
CA ALA A 86 -1.96 -5.35 -8.32
C ALA A 86 -3.43 -4.96 -8.13
N ASN A 87 -4.37 -5.68 -8.75
CA ASN A 87 -5.79 -5.37 -8.69
C ASN A 87 -6.40 -5.88 -7.39
N ARG A 88 -6.73 -4.98 -6.45
CA ARG A 88 -7.29 -5.32 -5.14
C ARG A 88 -8.81 -5.12 -5.03
N SER A 89 -9.48 -4.83 -6.14
CA SER A 89 -10.90 -4.47 -6.18
C SER A 89 -11.84 -5.63 -6.52
N ALA A 90 -11.40 -6.89 -6.40
CA ALA A 90 -12.27 -8.05 -6.52
C ALA A 90 -12.97 -8.38 -5.19
#